data_AF-A0A2I4WE05-F1
#
_entry.id   AF-A0A2I4WE05-F1
#
_cell.length_a   1.000
_cell.length_b   1.000
_cell.length_c   1.000
_cell.angle_alpha   90.00
_cell.angle_beta   90.00
_cell.angle_gamma   90.00
#
_symmetry.space_group_name_H-M   'P 1'
#
loop_
_entity.id
_entity.type
_entity.pdbx_description
1 polymer ?
#
loop_
_entity_poly.entity_id
_entity_poly.type
_entity_poly.pdbx_seq_one_letter_code
_entity_poly.pdbx_strand_id
1 'polypeptide(L)'
;KGVQPLLDAVIDYLPTPLDIGEVHGHKVGDESVDLVRKPSVDEPFSALAFKIAAHPFFGKLTFVRVYSGIVEPGAQVANSTKGKNERIGKLFQMHANKENPVDEARAGNIYAFIGLKDTTTGDTLCDKNNQIILESMDFPDPVIKVSIEPKTKSDQEKLGTAIQKLSEEDPTFTVELDEESGQTVIGGMGELHLDVLVDRMKREFKVEANVGNPQVAYRETIRKPVEKLEYTHKKQTGGSGQFAKVIIGIEPYAPEQETLEEGESAIYKFENALP
;
A
#
# COMPACT_ATOMS: atom_id res chain seq x y z
N LYS A 1 33.36 2.23 -27.36
CA LYS A 1 34.65 2.47 -26.65
C LYS A 1 34.60 3.71 -25.71
N GLY A 2 33.43 4.25 -25.36
CA GLY A 2 33.31 5.35 -24.38
C GLY A 2 32.93 4.90 -22.96
N VAL A 3 32.60 3.62 -22.77
CA VAL A 3 32.12 3.10 -21.48
C VAL A 3 33.25 3.02 -20.43
N GLN A 4 34.48 2.65 -20.84
CA GLN A 4 35.62 2.57 -19.92
C GLN A 4 35.98 3.95 -19.32
N PRO A 5 36.18 5.02 -20.13
CA PRO A 5 36.40 6.36 -19.58
C PRO A 5 35.26 6.89 -18.72
N LEU A 6 34.02 6.47 -19.02
CA LEU A 6 32.86 6.82 -18.19
C LEU A 6 32.93 6.13 -16.81
N LEU A 7 33.35 4.87 -16.76
CA LEU A 7 33.56 4.17 -15.48
C LEU A 7 34.70 4.77 -14.68
N ASP A 8 35.78 5.20 -15.34
CA ASP A 8 36.87 5.92 -14.69
C ASP A 8 36.35 7.24 -14.08
N ALA A 9 35.55 8.01 -14.84
CA ALA A 9 34.91 9.22 -14.34
C ALA A 9 33.93 8.97 -13.17
N VAL A 10 33.26 7.81 -13.15
CA VAL A 10 32.41 7.42 -12.02
C VAL A 10 33.24 7.28 -10.74
N ILE A 11 34.43 6.69 -10.82
CA ILE A 11 35.34 6.55 -9.67
C ILE A 11 35.88 7.92 -9.24
N ASP A 12 36.22 8.78 -10.20
CA ASP A 12 36.84 10.07 -9.92
C ASP A 12 35.87 11.12 -9.35
N TYR A 13 34.60 11.10 -9.76
CA TYR A 13 33.65 12.19 -9.46
C TYR A 13 32.43 11.80 -8.62
N LEU A 14 32.05 10.51 -8.54
CA LEU A 14 30.91 10.13 -7.68
C LEU A 14 31.36 9.94 -6.22
N PRO A 15 30.48 10.26 -5.26
CA PRO A 15 30.81 10.18 -3.85
C PRO A 15 30.90 8.73 -3.37
N THR A 16 31.80 8.51 -2.41
CA THR A 16 31.84 7.28 -1.64
C THR A 16 30.89 7.36 -0.43
N PRO A 17 30.53 6.22 0.19
CA PRO A 17 29.75 6.24 1.43
C PRO A 17 30.37 7.07 2.57
N LEU A 18 31.68 7.28 2.54
CA LEU A 18 32.38 8.13 3.51
C LEU A 18 32.25 9.62 3.19
N ASP A 19 32.16 9.98 1.91
CA ASP A 19 32.04 11.38 1.46
C ASP A 19 30.65 11.97 1.71
N ILE A 20 29.61 11.13 1.70
CA ILE A 20 28.24 11.52 2.03
C ILE A 20 28.11 11.89 3.52
N GLY A 21 28.95 11.30 4.37
CA GLY A 21 28.99 11.58 5.80
C GLY A 21 27.92 10.83 6.60
N GLU A 22 27.30 11.53 7.54
CA GLU A 22 26.40 10.93 8.53
C GLU A 22 24.97 10.87 8.02
N VAL A 23 24.23 9.84 8.46
CA VAL A 23 22.82 9.66 8.10
C VAL A 23 21.95 10.15 9.23
N HIS A 24 20.98 10.97 8.89
CA HIS A 24 19.99 11.50 9.82
C HIS A 24 18.79 10.57 9.93
N GLY A 25 18.26 10.45 11.13
CA GLY A 25 17.02 9.77 11.44
C GLY A 25 16.41 10.36 12.71
N HIS A 26 15.27 9.83 13.14
CA HIS A 26 14.59 10.25 14.36
C HIS A 26 14.40 9.08 15.32
N LYS A 27 14.11 9.39 16.58
CA LYS A 27 13.81 8.38 17.60
C LYS A 27 12.41 7.82 17.41
N VAL A 28 12.24 6.52 17.66
CA VAL A 28 10.93 5.87 17.64
C VAL A 28 9.98 6.57 18.64
N GLY A 29 8.88 7.12 18.12
CA GLY A 29 7.84 7.79 18.90
C GLY A 29 8.07 9.28 19.18
N ASP A 30 9.18 9.85 18.72
CA ASP A 30 9.44 11.29 18.83
C ASP A 30 10.24 11.79 17.61
N GLU A 31 9.54 12.37 16.64
CA GLU A 31 10.12 12.94 15.42
C GLU A 31 10.98 14.18 15.68
N SER A 32 10.88 14.80 16.86
CA SER A 32 11.66 16.01 17.21
C SER A 32 13.09 15.73 17.67
N VAL A 33 13.41 14.45 17.93
CA VAL A 33 14.74 14.04 18.40
C VAL A 33 15.51 13.47 17.22
N ASP A 34 16.34 14.32 16.61
CA ASP A 34 17.29 13.93 15.58
C ASP A 34 18.38 13.02 16.15
N LEU A 35 18.51 11.84 15.55
CA LEU A 35 19.58 10.88 15.77
C LEU A 35 20.44 10.80 14.52
N VAL A 36 21.74 10.64 14.72
CA VAL A 36 22.70 10.60 13.64
C VAL A 36 23.50 9.31 13.73
N ARG A 37 23.77 8.71 12.56
CA ARG A 37 24.58 7.50 12.41
C ARG A 37 25.78 7.77 11.51
N LYS A 38 26.97 7.48 11.99
CA LYS A 38 28.17 7.52 11.16
C LYS A 38 28.32 6.24 10.38
N PRO A 39 28.88 6.30 9.16
CA PRO A 39 29.19 5.13 8.36
C PRO A 39 30.42 4.41 8.91
N SER A 40 30.29 3.82 10.11
CA SER A 40 31.33 3.02 10.76
C SER A 40 30.79 1.64 11.13
N VAL A 41 31.70 0.67 11.14
CA VAL A 41 31.43 -0.72 11.56
C VAL A 41 31.26 -0.86 13.07
N ASP A 42 31.83 0.05 13.85
CA ASP A 42 31.78 0.03 15.32
C ASP A 42 30.49 0.63 15.88
N GLU A 43 29.70 1.30 15.03
CA GLU A 43 28.42 1.87 15.43
C GLU A 43 27.30 0.82 15.49
N PRO A 44 26.22 1.07 16.25
CA PRO A 44 25.06 0.18 16.25
C PRO A 44 24.47 0.02 14.84
N PHE A 45 23.98 -1.18 14.56
CA PHE A 45 23.46 -1.54 13.25
C PHE A 45 22.29 -0.64 12.84
N SER A 46 22.36 -0.07 11.64
CA SER A 46 21.24 0.61 10.98
C SER A 46 21.28 0.35 9.46
N ALA A 47 20.13 0.01 8.90
CA ALA A 47 19.96 -0.28 7.49
C ALA A 47 18.56 0.13 7.01
N LEU A 48 18.45 0.48 5.74
CA LEU A 48 17.19 0.80 5.08
C LEU A 48 16.86 -0.27 4.04
N ALA A 49 15.65 -0.83 4.12
CA ALA A 49 15.11 -1.71 3.09
C ALA A 49 14.54 -0.86 1.95
N PHE A 50 15.07 -0.98 0.73
CA PHE A 50 14.65 -0.13 -0.40
C PHE A 50 14.01 -0.92 -1.55
N LYS A 51 14.10 -2.24 -1.53
CA LYS A 51 13.46 -3.07 -2.57
C LYS A 51 13.16 -4.45 -2.03
N ILE A 52 11.98 -4.96 -2.39
CA ILE A 52 11.58 -6.33 -2.13
C ILE A 52 11.41 -7.02 -3.47
N ALA A 53 11.87 -8.26 -3.56
CA ALA A 53 11.70 -9.09 -4.73
C ALA A 53 11.37 -10.52 -4.31
N ALA A 54 10.35 -11.11 -4.94
CA ALA A 54 10.12 -12.53 -4.84
C ALA A 54 11.12 -13.30 -5.74
N HIS A 55 11.93 -14.16 -5.14
CA HIS A 55 12.81 -15.07 -5.86
C HIS A 55 12.27 -16.50 -5.84
N PRO A 56 12.26 -17.24 -6.98
CA PRO A 56 11.66 -18.58 -7.05
C PRO A 56 12.24 -19.60 -6.06
N PHE A 57 13.54 -19.54 -5.78
CA PHE A 57 14.24 -20.50 -4.91
C PHE A 57 14.37 -20.05 -3.45
N PHE A 58 14.42 -18.75 -3.22
CA PHE A 58 14.81 -18.17 -1.93
C PHE A 58 13.65 -17.45 -1.23
N GLY A 59 12.49 -17.35 -1.89
CA GLY A 59 11.33 -16.64 -1.36
C GLY A 59 11.52 -15.13 -1.40
N LYS A 60 11.08 -14.43 -0.35
CA LYS A 60 11.15 -12.97 -0.23
C LYS A 60 12.59 -12.52 0.00
N LEU A 61 13.19 -11.85 -0.99
CA LEU A 61 14.46 -11.14 -0.87
C LEU A 61 14.18 -9.68 -0.53
N THR A 62 14.81 -9.20 0.54
CA THR A 62 14.76 -7.78 0.91
C THR A 62 16.13 -7.18 0.68
N PHE A 63 16.22 -6.25 -0.26
CA PHE A 63 17.43 -5.48 -0.52
C PHE A 63 17.54 -4.36 0.50
N VAL A 64 18.67 -4.34 1.17
CA VAL A 64 18.96 -3.40 2.23
C VAL A 64 20.27 -2.69 1.96
N ARG A 65 20.29 -1.39 2.24
CA ARG A 65 21.50 -0.60 2.32
C ARG A 65 21.89 -0.46 3.78
N VAL A 66 23.07 -0.94 4.15
CA VAL A 66 23.58 -0.82 5.52
C VAL A 66 24.31 0.51 5.65
N TYR A 67 23.86 1.36 6.57
CA TYR A 67 24.46 2.66 6.82
C TYR A 67 25.48 2.59 7.95
N SER A 68 25.17 1.91 9.06
CA SER A 68 26.08 1.76 10.19
C SER A 68 26.08 0.34 10.74
N GLY A 69 27.19 -0.04 11.38
CA GLY A 69 27.37 -1.31 12.06
C GLY A 69 27.61 -2.52 11.16
N ILE A 70 27.56 -3.69 11.80
CA ILE A 70 27.70 -5.00 11.18
C ILE A 70 26.55 -5.88 11.63
N VAL A 71 26.08 -6.78 10.75
CA VAL A 71 25.14 -7.83 11.12
C VAL A 71 25.53 -9.18 10.54
N GLU A 72 25.38 -10.22 11.36
CA GLU A 72 25.65 -11.61 11.01
C GLU A 72 24.36 -12.36 10.66
N PRO A 73 24.42 -13.40 9.80
CA PRO A 73 23.32 -14.32 9.56
C PRO A 73 22.83 -14.94 10.88
N GLY A 74 21.52 -14.97 11.09
CA GLY A 74 20.89 -15.51 12.29
C GLY A 74 20.62 -14.47 13.38
N ALA A 75 21.18 -13.26 13.27
CA ALA A 75 20.97 -12.17 14.21
C ALA A 75 19.51 -11.68 14.23
N GLN A 76 19.09 -11.15 15.38
CA GLN A 76 17.78 -10.54 15.55
C GLN A 76 17.91 -9.03 15.48
N VAL A 77 17.16 -8.41 14.58
CA VAL A 77 17.10 -6.95 14.37
C VAL A 77 15.71 -6.43 14.70
N ALA A 78 15.59 -5.14 14.97
CA ALA A 78 14.30 -4.47 15.12
C ALA A 78 13.95 -3.72 13.83
N ASN A 79 12.73 -3.90 13.35
CA ASN A 79 12.12 -3.00 12.38
C ASN A 79 11.55 -1.82 13.16
N SER A 80 12.25 -0.68 13.13
CA SER A 80 11.87 0.51 13.91
C SER A 80 10.62 1.19 13.39
N THR A 81 10.36 1.10 12.09
CA THR A 81 9.16 1.69 11.46
C THR A 81 7.89 0.99 11.94
N LYS A 82 7.94 -0.34 12.13
CA LYS A 82 6.78 -1.16 12.53
C LYS A 82 6.81 -1.63 14.00
N GLY A 83 7.89 -1.36 14.72
CA GLY A 83 8.10 -1.83 16.09
C GLY A 83 8.19 -3.36 16.24
N LYS A 84 8.48 -4.09 15.15
CA LYS A 84 8.52 -5.57 15.15
C LYS A 84 9.95 -6.09 15.19
N ASN A 85 10.16 -7.20 15.89
CA ASN A 85 11.44 -7.89 15.87
C ASN A 85 11.51 -8.86 14.69
N GLU A 86 12.56 -8.77 13.90
CA GLU A 86 12.83 -9.63 12.76
C GLU A 86 14.11 -10.42 12.95
N ARG A 87 14.22 -11.56 12.26
CA ARG A 87 15.40 -12.41 12.30
C ARG A 87 15.95 -12.56 10.89
N ILE A 88 17.21 -12.18 10.73
CA ILE A 88 17.92 -12.33 9.47
C ILE A 88 18.30 -13.81 9.34
N GLY A 89 17.86 -14.47 8.28
CA GLY A 89 18.16 -15.87 8.03
C GLY A 89 19.52 -16.04 7.35
N LYS A 90 19.60 -15.60 6.10
CA LYS A 90 20.82 -15.66 5.28
C LYS A 90 21.06 -14.32 4.59
N LEU A 91 22.33 -14.04 4.33
CA LEU A 91 22.81 -12.84 3.66
C LEU A 91 23.37 -13.23 2.29
N PHE A 92 23.02 -12.45 1.27
CA PHE A 92 23.58 -12.61 -0.07
C PHE A 92 24.03 -11.27 -0.62
N GLN A 93 25.12 -11.29 -1.38
CA GLN A 93 25.53 -10.21 -2.26
C GLN A 93 25.18 -10.61 -3.69
N MET A 94 24.28 -9.85 -4.32
CA MET A 94 23.91 -10.08 -5.71
C MET A 94 25.01 -9.55 -6.63
N HIS A 95 25.77 -10.45 -7.24
CA HIS A 95 26.64 -10.10 -8.36
C HIS A 95 25.85 -10.27 -9.66
N ALA A 96 26.29 -9.61 -10.72
CA ALA A 96 25.59 -9.54 -12.01
C ALA A 96 25.07 -10.88 -12.55
N ASN A 97 25.73 -12.00 -12.23
CA ASN A 97 25.35 -13.34 -12.68
C ASN A 97 25.24 -14.39 -11.57
N LYS A 98 25.58 -14.06 -10.31
CA LYS A 98 25.72 -15.04 -9.23
C LYS A 98 25.28 -14.46 -7.89
N GLU A 99 24.57 -15.28 -7.13
CA GLU A 99 24.24 -15.02 -5.73
C GLU A 99 25.37 -15.53 -4.83
N ASN A 100 26.19 -14.62 -4.30
CA ASN A 100 27.27 -14.99 -3.40
C ASN A 100 26.76 -14.91 -1.96
N PRO A 101 26.71 -16.02 -1.20
CA PRO A 101 26.43 -15.94 0.23
C PRO A 101 27.60 -15.23 0.93
N VAL A 102 27.26 -14.37 1.89
CA VAL A 102 28.25 -13.63 2.70
C VAL A 102 28.04 -13.92 4.17
N ASP A 103 29.13 -13.95 4.94
CA ASP A 103 29.10 -14.29 6.37
C ASP A 103 28.73 -13.09 7.25
N GLU A 104 28.84 -11.87 6.73
CA GLU A 104 28.50 -10.64 7.45
C GLU A 104 28.11 -9.52 6.47
N ALA A 105 27.22 -8.64 6.91
CA ALA A 105 26.86 -7.42 6.20
C ALA A 105 27.47 -6.21 6.91
N ARG A 106 28.33 -5.46 6.21
CA ARG A 106 29.07 -4.31 6.73
C ARG A 106 28.49 -2.99 6.25
N ALA A 107 28.64 -1.94 7.06
CA ALA A 107 28.31 -0.55 6.70
C ALA A 107 28.87 -0.14 5.33
N GLY A 108 28.07 0.62 4.57
CA GLY A 108 28.40 1.16 3.25
C GLY A 108 28.04 0.25 2.07
N ASN A 109 27.73 -1.03 2.31
CA ASN A 109 27.40 -1.99 1.27
C ASN A 109 25.88 -2.26 1.16
N ILE A 110 25.50 -2.84 0.01
CA ILE A 110 24.13 -3.27 -0.28
C ILE A 110 24.08 -4.80 -0.28
N TYR A 111 23.10 -5.36 0.43
CA TYR A 111 22.92 -6.79 0.58
C TYR A 111 21.46 -7.20 0.36
N ALA A 112 21.23 -8.47 0.06
CA ALA A 112 19.92 -9.08 0.04
C ALA A 112 19.75 -9.99 1.26
N PHE A 113 18.76 -9.68 2.08
CA PHE A 113 18.42 -10.43 3.29
C PHE A 113 17.27 -11.39 3.00
N ILE A 114 17.35 -12.60 3.56
CA ILE A 114 16.29 -13.61 3.53
C ILE A 114 15.78 -13.84 4.94
N GLY A 115 14.48 -14.09 5.07
CA GLY A 115 13.84 -14.51 6.34
C GLY A 115 13.11 -13.38 7.07
N LEU A 116 13.15 -12.17 6.50
CA LEU A 116 12.33 -11.05 6.93
C LEU A 116 10.87 -11.29 6.51
N LYS A 117 9.95 -11.09 7.45
CA LYS A 117 8.52 -11.37 7.26
C LYS A 117 7.75 -10.08 7.04
N ASP A 118 7.92 -9.14 7.95
CA ASP A 118 7.10 -7.94 8.05
C ASP A 118 7.75 -6.73 7.37
N THR A 119 9.02 -6.82 6.95
CA THR A 119 9.74 -5.71 6.32
C THR A 119 9.13 -5.37 4.96
N THR A 120 8.84 -4.08 4.76
CA THR A 120 8.42 -3.46 3.49
C THR A 120 9.48 -2.51 2.94
N THR A 121 9.32 -2.10 1.68
CA THR A 121 10.14 -1.03 1.08
C THR A 121 9.95 0.27 1.87
N GLY A 122 11.06 0.93 2.24
CA GLY A 122 11.08 2.13 3.09
C GLY A 122 11.30 1.85 4.57
N ASP A 123 11.25 0.60 5.02
CA ASP A 123 11.42 0.26 6.44
C ASP A 123 12.87 0.37 6.91
N THR A 124 13.04 0.80 8.16
CA THR A 124 14.35 0.84 8.82
C THR A 124 14.57 -0.39 9.71
N LEU A 125 15.67 -1.10 9.46
CA LEU A 125 16.18 -2.19 10.29
C LEU A 125 17.33 -1.69 11.16
N CYS A 126 17.28 -1.93 12.47
CA CYS A 126 18.31 -1.47 13.40
C CYS A 126 18.57 -2.46 14.55
N ASP A 127 19.55 -2.14 15.38
CA ASP A 127 19.76 -2.83 16.65
C ASP A 127 18.59 -2.62 17.61
N LYS A 128 18.21 -3.67 18.36
CA LYS A 128 17.07 -3.64 19.30
C LYS A 128 17.24 -2.62 20.43
N ASN A 129 18.48 -2.42 20.88
CA ASN A 129 18.78 -1.53 22.01
C ASN A 129 18.93 -0.08 21.56
N ASN A 130 19.22 0.14 20.28
CA ASN A 130 19.49 1.47 19.72
C ASN A 130 18.60 1.72 18.50
N GLN A 131 17.30 1.86 18.76
CA GLN A 131 16.31 2.08 17.71
C GLN A 131 16.44 3.47 17.08
N ILE A 132 16.35 3.51 15.75
CA ILE A 132 16.37 4.72 14.93
C ILE A 132 15.44 4.48 13.75
N ILE A 133 14.67 5.49 13.36
CA ILE A 133 13.92 5.51 12.10
C ILE A 133 14.67 6.42 11.16
N LEU A 134 15.18 5.87 10.07
CA LEU A 134 15.81 6.66 9.02
C LEU A 134 14.72 7.35 8.19
N GLU A 135 15.08 8.43 7.52
CA GLU A 135 14.16 9.16 6.65
C GLU A 135 13.50 8.21 5.63
N SER A 136 12.18 8.08 5.74
CA SER A 136 11.37 7.23 4.88
C SER A 136 11.23 7.86 3.50
N MET A 137 11.25 7.03 2.46
CA MET A 137 10.93 7.50 1.10
C MET A 137 9.45 7.89 1.04
N ASP A 138 9.18 9.09 0.52
CA ASP A 138 7.81 9.52 0.19
C ASP A 138 7.42 8.90 -1.16
N PHE A 139 6.27 8.23 -1.20
CA PHE A 139 5.74 7.59 -2.41
C PHE A 139 4.61 8.44 -2.97
N PRO A 140 4.66 8.79 -4.27
CA PRO A 140 3.61 9.60 -4.86
C PRO A 140 2.30 8.82 -4.96
N ASP A 141 1.18 9.54 -4.85
CA ASP A 141 -0.15 8.98 -5.03
C ASP A 141 -0.35 8.42 -6.46
N PRO A 142 -1.15 7.35 -6.62
CA PRO A 142 -1.46 6.78 -7.92
C PRO A 142 -2.25 7.76 -8.80
N VAL A 143 -1.88 7.86 -10.07
CA VAL A 143 -2.48 8.81 -11.02
C VAL A 143 -3.69 8.20 -11.74
N ILE A 144 -3.68 6.88 -11.97
CA ILE A 144 -4.72 6.17 -12.71
C ILE A 144 -5.27 5.05 -11.85
N LYS A 145 -6.60 4.91 -11.85
CA LYS A 145 -7.33 3.82 -11.20
C LYS A 145 -8.10 3.02 -12.26
N VAL A 146 -8.02 1.70 -12.21
CA VAL A 146 -8.76 0.78 -13.08
C VAL A 146 -9.42 -0.31 -12.26
N SER A 147 -10.57 -0.81 -12.70
CA SER A 147 -11.22 -1.96 -12.05
C SER A 147 -10.60 -3.26 -12.54
N ILE A 148 -10.43 -4.21 -11.62
CA ILE A 148 -9.93 -5.55 -11.92
C ILE A 148 -10.94 -6.59 -11.44
N GLU A 149 -11.33 -7.49 -12.35
CA GLU A 149 -12.28 -8.56 -12.04
C GLU A 149 -11.67 -9.92 -12.41
N PRO A 150 -11.76 -10.93 -11.52
CA PRO A 150 -11.30 -12.28 -11.84
C PRO A 150 -12.25 -12.92 -12.86
N LYS A 151 -11.71 -13.65 -13.85
CA LYS A 151 -12.56 -14.37 -14.82
C LYS A 151 -13.34 -15.53 -14.20
N THR A 152 -12.79 -16.17 -13.18
CA THR A 152 -13.39 -17.33 -12.51
C THR A 152 -13.37 -17.17 -11.00
N LYS A 153 -14.29 -17.85 -10.29
CA LYS A 153 -14.27 -17.84 -8.81
C LYS A 153 -12.98 -18.41 -8.22
N SER A 154 -12.37 -19.41 -8.87
CA SER A 154 -11.07 -19.96 -8.46
C SER A 154 -9.92 -18.97 -8.62
N ASP A 155 -10.07 -17.98 -9.51
CA ASP A 155 -9.08 -16.94 -9.70
C ASP A 155 -9.24 -15.79 -8.71
N GLN A 156 -10.38 -15.67 -8.03
CA GLN A 156 -10.60 -14.63 -7.01
C GLN A 156 -9.64 -14.76 -5.82
N GLU A 157 -9.47 -15.97 -5.27
CA GLU A 157 -8.53 -16.21 -4.16
C GLU A 157 -7.07 -16.00 -4.59
N LYS A 158 -6.74 -16.43 -5.81
CA LYS A 158 -5.39 -16.25 -6.38
C LYS A 158 -5.10 -14.79 -6.67
N LEU A 159 -6.08 -14.04 -7.16
CA LEU A 159 -5.97 -12.61 -7.43
C LEU A 159 -5.68 -11.85 -6.14
N GLY A 160 -6.41 -12.14 -5.05
CA GLY A 160 -6.14 -11.53 -3.74
C GLY A 160 -4.70 -11.80 -3.26
N THR A 161 -4.23 -13.05 -3.40
CA THR A 161 -2.85 -13.42 -3.02
C THR A 161 -1.80 -12.74 -3.93
N ALA A 162 -2.07 -12.60 -5.22
CA ALA A 162 -1.18 -11.97 -6.18
C ALA A 162 -1.06 -10.46 -5.93
N ILE A 163 -2.20 -9.80 -5.71
CA ILE A 163 -2.27 -8.39 -5.35
C ILE A 163 -1.47 -8.11 -4.07
N GLN A 164 -1.66 -8.92 -3.03
CA GLN A 164 -0.95 -8.74 -1.76
C GLN A 164 0.57 -8.80 -1.96
N LYS A 165 1.05 -9.78 -2.74
CA LYS A 165 2.49 -9.93 -3.02
C LYS A 165 3.04 -8.79 -3.88
N LEU A 166 2.28 -8.31 -4.86
CA LEU A 166 2.70 -7.21 -5.72
C LEU A 166 2.70 -5.86 -4.97
N SER A 167 1.72 -5.63 -4.08
CA SER A 167 1.68 -4.46 -3.22
C SER A 167 2.81 -4.45 -2.18
N GLU A 168 3.26 -5.63 -1.72
CA GLU A 168 4.47 -5.72 -0.89
C GLU A 168 5.76 -5.40 -1.65
N GLU A 169 5.82 -5.65 -2.95
CA GLU A 169 6.98 -5.34 -3.79
C GLU A 169 7.03 -3.87 -4.19
N ASP A 170 5.87 -3.30 -4.55
CA ASP A 170 5.72 -1.93 -5.03
C ASP A 170 4.72 -1.14 -4.16
N PRO A 171 5.19 -0.22 -3.30
CA PRO A 171 4.32 0.60 -2.46
C PRO A 171 3.52 1.64 -3.26
N THR A 172 3.87 1.93 -4.51
CA THR A 172 3.11 2.85 -5.38
C THR A 172 1.87 2.18 -5.97
N PHE A 173 1.73 0.86 -5.79
CA PHE A 173 0.57 0.09 -6.20
C PHE A 173 -0.46 0.01 -5.07
N THR A 174 -1.56 0.73 -5.25
CA THR A 174 -2.65 0.78 -4.26
C THR A 174 -3.80 -0.13 -4.69
N VAL A 175 -4.43 -0.81 -3.73
CA VAL A 175 -5.64 -1.58 -3.98
C VAL A 175 -6.72 -1.19 -3.00
N GLU A 176 -7.90 -0.89 -3.53
CA GLU A 176 -9.07 -0.47 -2.79
C GLU A 176 -10.26 -1.32 -3.21
N LEU A 177 -11.15 -1.64 -2.28
CA LEU A 177 -12.46 -2.19 -2.58
C LEU A 177 -13.44 -1.02 -2.59
N ASP A 178 -14.11 -0.80 -3.71
CA ASP A 178 -15.17 0.19 -3.78
C ASP A 178 -16.42 -0.35 -3.05
N GLU A 179 -16.84 0.31 -1.98
CA GLU A 179 -17.96 -0.11 -1.15
C GLU A 179 -19.32 -0.02 -1.86
N GLU A 180 -19.45 0.85 -2.87
CA GLU A 180 -20.72 1.04 -3.59
C GLU A 180 -20.89 0.03 -4.73
N SER A 181 -19.85 -0.19 -5.54
CA SER A 181 -19.89 -1.16 -6.65
C SER A 181 -19.50 -2.58 -6.25
N GLY A 182 -18.81 -2.75 -5.12
CA GLY A 182 -18.22 -4.04 -4.70
C GLY A 182 -17.06 -4.50 -5.58
N GLN A 183 -16.55 -3.65 -6.48
CA GLN A 183 -15.44 -3.97 -7.37
C GLN A 183 -14.08 -3.70 -6.69
N THR A 184 -13.09 -4.51 -7.05
CA THR A 184 -11.69 -4.23 -6.68
C THR A 184 -11.09 -3.23 -7.67
N VAL A 185 -10.61 -2.11 -7.15
CA VAL A 185 -9.98 -1.05 -7.92
C VAL A 185 -8.48 -1.04 -7.61
N ILE A 186 -7.67 -1.04 -8.66
CA ILE A 186 -6.21 -0.98 -8.57
C ILE A 186 -5.72 0.37 -9.09
N GLY A 187 -4.79 0.97 -8.36
CA GLY A 187 -4.19 2.26 -8.66
C GLY A 187 -2.72 2.11 -9.02
N GLY A 188 -2.25 2.91 -9.98
CA GLY A 188 -0.84 2.96 -10.35
C GLY A 188 -0.44 4.31 -10.92
N MET A 189 0.88 4.49 -11.06
CA MET A 189 1.49 5.73 -11.58
C MET A 189 1.17 6.01 -13.07
N GLY A 190 0.69 5.02 -13.83
CA GLY A 190 0.35 5.19 -15.24
C GLY A 190 -0.16 3.90 -15.90
N GLU A 191 -0.61 4.02 -17.15
CA GLU A 191 -1.17 2.91 -17.93
C GLU A 191 -0.17 1.77 -18.10
N LEU A 192 1.07 2.08 -18.52
CA LEU A 192 2.12 1.08 -18.68
C LEU A 192 2.45 0.35 -17.37
N HIS A 193 2.36 1.06 -16.23
CA HIS A 193 2.61 0.45 -14.93
C HIS A 193 1.55 -0.63 -14.63
N LEU A 194 0.28 -0.29 -14.83
CA LEU A 194 -0.83 -1.22 -14.64
C LEU A 194 -0.77 -2.40 -15.62
N ASP A 195 -0.43 -2.17 -16.88
CA ASP A 195 -0.28 -3.23 -17.89
C ASP A 195 0.80 -4.24 -17.51
N VAL A 196 1.96 -3.77 -17.05
CA VAL A 196 3.06 -4.63 -16.60
C VAL A 196 2.62 -5.43 -15.38
N LEU A 197 1.92 -4.83 -14.43
CA LEU A 197 1.43 -5.54 -13.24
C LEU A 197 0.41 -6.63 -13.59
N VAL A 198 -0.51 -6.36 -14.52
CA VAL A 198 -1.50 -7.35 -14.99
C VAL A 198 -0.82 -8.50 -15.73
N ASP A 199 0.16 -8.20 -16.59
CA ASP A 199 0.96 -9.24 -17.27
C ASP A 199 1.78 -10.07 -16.26
N ARG A 200 2.35 -9.45 -15.22
CA ARG A 200 3.01 -10.16 -14.12
C ARG A 200 2.05 -11.07 -13.36
N MET A 201 0.83 -10.61 -13.03
CA MET A 201 -0.20 -11.44 -12.41
C MET A 201 -0.51 -12.68 -13.26
N LYS A 202 -0.61 -12.51 -14.57
CA LYS A 202 -0.87 -13.59 -15.51
C LYS A 202 0.30 -14.57 -15.62
N ARG A 203 1.55 -14.08 -15.69
CA ARG A 203 2.75 -14.92 -15.87
C ARG A 203 3.20 -15.61 -14.59
N GLU A 204 3.27 -14.88 -13.48
CA GLU A 204 3.81 -15.36 -12.21
C GLU A 204 2.76 -16.16 -11.42
N PHE A 205 1.52 -15.66 -11.37
CA PHE A 205 0.46 -16.24 -10.54
C PHE A 205 -0.59 -17.05 -11.33
N LYS A 206 -0.51 -17.06 -12.67
CA LYS A 206 -1.44 -17.77 -13.56
C LYS A 206 -2.90 -17.36 -13.32
N VAL A 207 -3.11 -16.07 -13.04
CA VAL A 207 -4.43 -15.47 -12.81
C VAL A 207 -4.86 -14.77 -14.09
N GLU A 208 -6.03 -15.14 -14.61
CA GLU A 208 -6.67 -14.36 -15.66
C GLU A 208 -7.67 -13.37 -15.06
N ALA A 209 -7.34 -12.09 -15.15
CA ALA A 209 -8.22 -11.00 -14.75
C ALA A 209 -8.59 -10.14 -15.96
N ASN A 210 -9.79 -9.57 -15.93
CA ASN A 210 -10.24 -8.56 -16.87
C ASN A 210 -10.01 -7.19 -16.25
N VAL A 211 -9.48 -6.27 -17.05
CA VAL A 211 -9.29 -4.87 -16.65
C VAL A 211 -10.38 -4.04 -17.31
N GLY A 212 -11.04 -3.18 -16.54
CA GLY A 212 -12.10 -2.31 -16.99
C GLY A 212 -12.02 -0.92 -16.38
N ASN A 213 -12.95 -0.06 -16.80
CA ASN A 213 -13.14 1.22 -16.13
C ASN A 213 -13.92 1.00 -14.83
N PRO A 214 -13.57 1.70 -13.73
CA PRO A 214 -14.36 1.68 -12.52
C PRO A 214 -15.81 2.10 -12.78
N GLN A 215 -16.76 1.43 -12.13
CA GLN A 215 -18.16 1.85 -12.20
C GLN A 215 -18.36 3.16 -11.43
N VAL A 216 -19.27 4.00 -11.92
CA VAL A 216 -19.68 5.22 -11.24
C VAL A 216 -20.95 4.94 -10.48
N ALA A 217 -21.00 5.31 -9.20
CA ALA A 217 -22.22 5.24 -8.43
C ALA A 217 -23.19 6.34 -8.85
N TYR A 218 -24.26 5.93 -9.52
CA TYR A 218 -25.34 6.84 -9.88
C TYR A 218 -26.20 7.12 -8.64
N ARG A 219 -26.52 8.41 -8.44
CA ARG A 219 -27.49 8.86 -7.45
C ARG A 219 -28.71 9.41 -8.17
N GLU A 220 -29.90 9.06 -7.68
CA GLU A 220 -31.16 9.54 -8.24
C GLU A 220 -31.75 10.62 -7.34
N THR A 221 -32.29 11.67 -7.96
CA THR A 221 -33.06 12.70 -7.26
C THR A 221 -34.23 13.16 -8.14
N ILE A 222 -35.33 13.55 -7.50
CA ILE A 222 -36.48 14.12 -8.19
C ILE A 222 -36.21 15.59 -8.54
N ARG A 223 -36.81 16.09 -9.63
CA ARG A 223 -36.66 17.51 -10.03
C ARG A 223 -37.89 18.36 -9.75
N LYS A 224 -39.07 17.75 -9.67
CA LYS A 224 -40.35 18.45 -9.50
C LYS A 224 -41.01 18.00 -8.20
N PRO A 225 -41.55 18.92 -7.39
CA PRO A 225 -42.29 18.56 -6.20
C PRO A 225 -43.60 17.85 -6.58
N VAL A 226 -43.96 16.84 -5.78
CA VAL A 226 -45.21 16.10 -5.86
C VAL A 226 -45.96 16.33 -4.56
N GLU A 227 -46.97 17.20 -4.59
CA GLU A 227 -47.64 17.68 -3.36
C GLU A 227 -48.53 16.63 -2.68
N LYS A 228 -49.19 15.75 -3.46
CA LYS A 228 -50.17 14.79 -2.94
C LYS A 228 -50.12 13.45 -3.67
N LEU A 229 -49.33 12.52 -3.13
CA LEU A 229 -49.36 11.12 -3.49
C LEU A 229 -50.26 10.37 -2.50
N GLU A 230 -51.45 9.94 -2.95
CA GLU A 230 -52.37 9.14 -2.13
C GLU A 230 -52.19 7.65 -2.42
N TYR A 231 -51.87 6.85 -1.39
CA TYR A 231 -51.83 5.41 -1.47
C TYR A 231 -52.77 4.78 -0.43
N THR A 232 -53.74 3.99 -0.91
CA THR A 232 -54.64 3.23 -0.05
C THR A 232 -54.31 1.75 -0.15
N HIS A 233 -53.74 1.19 0.91
CA HIS A 233 -53.52 -0.24 1.05
C HIS A 233 -54.76 -0.89 1.66
N LYS A 234 -55.50 -1.65 0.85
CA LYS A 234 -56.65 -2.44 1.30
C LYS A 234 -56.47 -3.89 0.88
N LYS A 235 -56.14 -4.76 1.84
CA LYS A 235 -55.96 -6.20 1.60
C LYS A 235 -56.77 -7.00 2.62
N GLN A 236 -57.64 -7.86 2.11
CA GLN A 236 -58.51 -8.71 2.92
C GLN A 236 -58.44 -10.13 2.37
N THR A 237 -57.40 -10.85 2.78
CA THR A 237 -57.23 -12.28 2.50
C THR A 237 -57.36 -13.04 3.80
N GLY A 238 -58.54 -13.62 4.05
CA GLY A 238 -58.77 -14.70 5.02
C GLY A 238 -58.58 -14.42 6.52
N GLY A 239 -58.39 -13.17 6.95
CA GLY A 239 -58.21 -12.78 8.36
C GLY A 239 -58.57 -11.32 8.64
N SER A 240 -58.12 -10.76 9.78
CA SER A 240 -58.32 -9.34 10.14
C SER A 240 -57.83 -8.42 9.01
N GLY A 241 -58.73 -7.66 8.40
CA GLY A 241 -58.43 -6.83 7.23
C GLY A 241 -57.39 -5.75 7.54
N GLN A 242 -56.45 -5.56 6.61
CA GLN A 242 -55.49 -4.45 6.67
C GLN A 242 -56.02 -3.28 5.83
N PHE A 243 -56.18 -2.13 6.48
CA PHE A 243 -56.54 -0.87 5.84
C PHE A 243 -55.58 0.23 6.30
N ALA A 244 -54.92 0.86 5.34
CA ALA A 244 -54.11 2.06 5.58
C ALA A 244 -54.27 3.02 4.39
N LYS A 245 -54.46 4.30 4.68
CA LYS A 245 -54.43 5.38 3.70
C LYS A 245 -53.31 6.32 4.08
N VAL A 246 -52.37 6.54 3.16
CA VAL A 246 -51.20 7.40 3.35
C VAL A 246 -51.25 8.49 2.29
N ILE A 247 -51.03 9.74 2.70
CA ILE A 247 -50.88 10.89 1.82
C ILE A 247 -49.47 11.43 2.04
N ILE A 248 -48.66 11.48 0.99
CA ILE A 248 -47.25 11.89 1.06
C ILE A 248 -47.03 13.06 0.10
N GLY A 249 -46.36 14.11 0.56
CA GLY A 249 -45.74 15.13 -0.28
C GLY A 249 -44.25 14.83 -0.39
N ILE A 250 -43.69 14.86 -1.60
CA ILE A 250 -42.27 14.61 -1.84
C ILE A 250 -41.72 15.78 -2.64
N GLU A 251 -40.69 16.44 -2.13
CA GLU A 251 -40.01 17.55 -2.79
C GLU A 251 -38.49 17.31 -2.89
N PRO A 252 -37.81 17.91 -3.89
CA PRO A 252 -36.36 17.80 -4.01
C PRO A 252 -35.67 18.41 -2.79
N TYR A 253 -34.86 17.60 -2.11
CA TYR A 253 -34.06 18.02 -0.98
C TYR A 253 -32.64 18.37 -1.43
N ALA A 254 -32.25 19.64 -1.30
CA ALA A 254 -30.93 20.16 -1.65
C ALA A 254 -30.42 21.07 -0.54
N PRO A 255 -30.01 20.52 0.62
CA PRO A 255 -29.45 21.33 1.70
C PRO A 255 -28.06 21.87 1.33
N GLU A 256 -27.76 23.09 1.76
CA GLU A 256 -26.40 23.63 1.75
C GLU A 256 -25.62 23.00 2.91
N GLN A 257 -24.35 22.65 2.71
CA GLN A 257 -23.52 21.91 3.69
C GLN A 257 -23.43 22.56 5.08
N GLU A 258 -23.71 23.86 5.20
CA GLU A 258 -23.73 24.61 6.48
C GLU A 258 -25.01 24.42 7.32
N THR A 259 -26.04 23.75 6.81
CA THR A 259 -27.36 23.63 7.46
C THR A 259 -27.66 22.25 8.07
N LEU A 260 -26.71 21.31 8.02
CA LEU A 260 -26.88 19.97 8.57
C LEU A 260 -26.54 19.94 10.06
N GLU A 261 -27.52 19.67 10.92
CA GLU A 261 -27.28 19.41 12.36
C GLU A 261 -26.59 18.04 12.56
N GLU A 262 -25.82 17.90 13.65
CA GLU A 262 -25.13 16.64 14.02
C GLU A 262 -26.15 15.49 14.16
N GLY A 263 -26.21 14.61 13.16
CA GLY A 263 -27.05 13.40 13.16
C GLY A 263 -28.07 13.31 12.03
N GLU A 264 -28.26 14.35 11.22
CA GLU A 264 -29.14 14.29 10.04
C GLU A 264 -28.40 13.82 8.79
N SER A 265 -28.95 12.81 8.10
CA SER A 265 -28.41 12.34 6.83
C SER A 265 -28.74 13.32 5.70
N ALA A 266 -27.75 13.76 4.94
CA ALA A 266 -27.90 14.67 3.79
C ALA A 266 -28.74 14.13 2.62
N ILE A 267 -29.35 12.95 2.76
CA ILE A 267 -30.01 12.19 1.68
C ILE A 267 -31.53 12.42 1.67
N TYR A 268 -32.17 12.53 2.84
CA TYR A 268 -33.61 12.81 2.95
C TYR A 268 -33.96 13.40 4.31
N LYS A 269 -34.97 14.26 4.36
CA LYS A 269 -35.58 14.79 5.60
C LYS A 269 -37.04 14.36 5.68
N PHE A 270 -37.43 13.75 6.78
CA PHE A 270 -38.83 13.41 7.04
C PHE A 270 -39.47 14.49 7.92
N GLU A 271 -40.37 15.27 7.34
CA GLU A 271 -41.22 16.17 8.10
C GLU A 271 -42.58 15.52 8.32
N ASN A 272 -42.87 15.13 9.56
CA ASN A 272 -44.19 14.66 9.96
C ASN A 272 -45.14 15.85 10.11
N ALA A 273 -45.82 16.21 9.04
CA ALA A 273 -46.99 17.08 9.11
C ALA A 273 -48.18 16.28 9.65
N LEU A 274 -48.25 16.08 10.96
CA LEU A 274 -49.51 15.69 11.61
C LEU A 274 -50.48 16.88 11.53
N PRO A 275 -51.69 16.71 10.95
CA PRO A 275 -52.77 17.66 11.21
C PRO A 275 -53.27 17.56 12.65
#